data_AF-A0A964RWI9-F1
#
_entry.id   AF-A0A964RWI9-F1
#
_cell.length_a   1.000
_cell.length_b   1.000
_cell.length_c   1.000
_cell.angle_alpha   90.00
_cell.angle_beta   90.00
_cell.angle_gamma   90.00
#
_symmetry.space_group_name_H-M   'P 1'
#
loop_
_entity.id
_entity.type
_entity.pdbx_description
1 polymer ?
#
loop_
_entity_poly.entity_id
_entity_poly.type
_entity_poly.pdbx_seq_one_letter_code
_entity_poly.pdbx_strand_id
1 'polypeptide(L)'
;MKSSTNPVVFNYYVLKRIFKILLRRQRSISMLYIDYAWLPNEDINEVEIKYRFRNALWFKTNDKTTMNNRITLPKPKESNEVKLIVQGLFRKNEYRFKLMHDHILLLK
;
A
#
# COMPACT_ATOMS: atom_id res chain seq x y z
N MET A 1 -10.88 7.34 -6.82
CA MET A 1 -11.55 6.32 -5.95
C MET A 1 -12.03 6.94 -4.63
N LYS A 2 -13.35 7.03 -4.40
CA LYS A 2 -13.94 7.42 -3.11
C LYS A 2 -13.89 6.21 -2.17
N SER A 3 -12.95 6.19 -1.24
CA SER A 3 -12.97 5.22 -0.13
C SER A 3 -13.92 5.74 0.95
N SER A 4 -15.23 5.71 0.70
CA SER A 4 -16.25 5.90 1.74
C SER A 4 -16.38 4.59 2.53
N THR A 5 -15.30 4.16 3.16
CA THR A 5 -15.34 2.97 4.02
C THR A 5 -15.92 3.42 5.35
N ASN A 6 -17.11 2.92 5.69
CA ASN A 6 -17.73 3.18 6.97
C ASN A 6 -16.70 2.93 8.10
N PRO A 7 -16.44 3.90 8.99
CA PRO A 7 -15.38 3.81 9.99
C PRO A 7 -15.50 2.55 10.86
N VAL A 8 -16.73 2.08 11.12
CA VAL A 8 -17.01 0.85 11.87
C VAL A 8 -16.47 -0.38 11.14
N VAL A 9 -16.72 -0.47 9.83
CA VAL A 9 -16.28 -1.59 8.99
C VAL A 9 -14.76 -1.61 8.91
N PHE A 10 -14.13 -0.45 8.74
CA PHE A 10 -12.67 -0.32 8.75
C PHE A 10 -12.08 -0.83 10.07
N ASN A 11 -12.61 -0.35 11.21
CA ASN A 11 -12.15 -0.75 12.53
C ASN A 11 -12.31 -2.26 12.78
N TYR A 12 -13.43 -2.85 12.34
CA TYR A 12 -13.66 -4.29 12.42
C TYR A 12 -12.56 -5.08 11.68
N TYR A 13 -12.23 -4.70 10.45
CA TYR A 13 -11.19 -5.37 9.68
C TYR A 13 -9.79 -5.18 10.28
N VAL A 14 -9.51 -4.00 10.84
CA VAL A 14 -8.26 -3.76 11.57
C VAL A 14 -8.17 -4.67 12.79
N LEU A 15 -9.20 -4.72 13.65
CA LEU A 15 -9.25 -5.60 14.82
C LEU A 15 -9.06 -7.08 14.43
N LYS A 16 -9.75 -7.55 13.39
CA LYS A 16 -9.58 -8.91 12.86
C LYS A 16 -8.13 -9.19 12.46
N ARG A 17 -7.43 -8.23 11.84
CA ARG A 17 -6.01 -8.37 11.50
C ARG A 17 -5.12 -8.35 12.75
N ILE A 18 -5.44 -7.54 13.76
CA ILE A 18 -4.72 -7.49 15.03
C ILE A 18 -4.70 -8.87 15.69
N PHE A 19 -5.86 -9.50 15.90
CA PHE A 19 -5.95 -10.85 16.48
C PHE A 19 -5.15 -11.87 15.67
N LYS A 20 -5.26 -11.81 14.33
CA LYS A 20 -4.50 -12.70 13.44
C LYS A 20 -2.98 -12.50 13.54
N ILE A 21 -2.51 -11.28 13.81
CA ILE A 21 -1.08 -10.97 13.96
C ILE A 21 -0.58 -11.36 15.36
N LEU A 22 -1.39 -11.16 16.40
CA LEU A 22 -1.04 -11.54 17.77
C LEU A 22 -0.75 -13.04 17.91
N LEU A 23 -1.53 -13.86 17.20
CA LEU A 23 -1.36 -15.33 17.16
C LEU A 23 -0.14 -15.82 16.36
N ARG A 24 0.58 -14.94 15.65
CA ARG A 24 1.75 -15.34 14.84
C ARG A 24 3.04 -15.26 15.64
N ARG A 25 3.90 -16.27 15.45
CA ARG A 25 5.27 -16.31 16.01
C ARG A 25 6.11 -15.11 15.57
N GLN A 26 6.07 -14.77 14.27
CA GLN A 26 6.76 -13.60 13.73
C GLN A 26 5.78 -12.45 13.51
N ARG A 27 5.96 -11.38 14.29
CA ARG A 27 5.11 -10.18 14.29
C ARG A 27 5.69 -9.00 13.51
N SER A 28 6.91 -9.13 12.97
CA SER A 28 7.55 -8.09 12.16
C SER A 28 6.80 -7.87 10.85
N ILE A 29 6.77 -6.61 10.39
CA ILE A 29 6.28 -6.27 9.06
C ILE A 29 7.34 -6.72 8.05
N SER A 30 6.91 -7.40 7.00
CA SER A 30 7.77 -7.76 5.87
C SER A 30 7.02 -7.57 4.56
N MET A 31 7.68 -6.99 3.56
CA MET A 31 7.18 -6.95 2.20
C MET A 31 7.32 -8.37 1.61
N LEU A 32 6.23 -8.92 1.09
CA LEU A 32 6.21 -10.24 0.43
C LEU A 32 6.46 -10.10 -1.06
N TYR A 33 5.78 -9.15 -1.70
CA TYR A 33 6.03 -8.77 -3.08
C TYR A 33 5.55 -7.35 -3.31
N ILE A 34 6.09 -6.75 -4.36
CA ILE A 34 5.58 -5.55 -4.99
C ILE A 34 5.63 -5.77 -6.50
N ASP A 35 4.60 -5.31 -7.17
CA ASP A 35 4.39 -5.48 -8.60
C ASP A 35 3.87 -4.15 -9.15
N TYR A 36 4.28 -3.85 -10.37
CA TYR A 36 4.02 -2.59 -11.05
C TYR A 36 3.48 -2.90 -12.43
N ALA A 37 2.23 -2.51 -12.66
CA ALA A 37 1.56 -2.74 -13.93
C ALA A 37 0.95 -1.45 -14.45
N TRP A 38 0.98 -1.33 -15.78
CA TRP A 38 0.31 -0.26 -16.49
C TRP A 38 -1.14 -0.67 -16.69
N LEU A 39 -2.08 0.22 -16.40
CA LEU A 39 -3.47 -0.01 -16.72
C LEU A 39 -3.68 0.29 -18.21
N PRO A 40 -4.18 -0.67 -19.02
CA PRO A 40 -4.31 -0.50 -20.47
C PRO A 40 -5.48 0.40 -20.89
N ASN A 41 -6.07 1.18 -19.98
CA ASN A 41 -7.14 2.10 -20.36
C ASN A 41 -6.54 3.30 -21.10
N GLU A 42 -6.73 3.32 -22.42
CA GLU A 42 -6.13 4.25 -23.39
C GLU A 42 -6.32 5.74 -23.04
N ASP A 43 -7.37 6.10 -22.29
CA ASP A 43 -7.65 7.49 -21.87
C ASP A 43 -7.11 7.86 -20.49
N ILE A 44 -6.72 6.88 -19.67
CA ILE A 44 -6.37 7.11 -18.27
C ILE A 44 -4.91 6.71 -18.07
N ASN A 45 -4.04 7.72 -18.16
CA ASN A 45 -2.62 7.65 -17.81
C ASN A 45 -2.47 7.32 -16.31
N GLU A 46 -2.69 6.07 -15.92
CA GLU A 46 -2.64 5.58 -14.56
C GLU A 46 -1.73 4.35 -14.46
N VAL A 47 -1.02 4.25 -13.33
CA VAL A 47 -0.15 3.14 -12.98
C VAL A 47 -0.69 2.46 -11.72
N GLU A 48 -0.72 1.13 -11.71
CA GLU A 48 -1.15 0.35 -10.56
C GLU A 48 0.07 -0.26 -9.86
N ILE A 49 0.23 0.07 -8.57
CA ILE A 49 1.21 -0.57 -7.70
C ILE A 49 0.46 -1.58 -6.84
N LYS A 50 0.75 -2.86 -7.05
CA LYS A 50 0.21 -3.96 -6.26
C LYS A 50 1.27 -4.42 -5.28
N TYR A 51 0.97 -4.37 -4.00
CA TYR A 51 1.91 -4.74 -2.95
C TYR A 51 1.27 -5.70 -1.96
N ARG A 52 2.10 -6.51 -1.32
CA ARG A 52 1.64 -7.37 -0.23
C ARG A 52 2.63 -7.34 0.91
N PHE A 53 2.11 -7.03 2.09
CA PHE A 53 2.89 -7.05 3.33
C PHE A 53 2.35 -8.11 4.27
N ARG A 54 3.26 -8.83 4.90
CA ARG A 54 2.96 -9.68 6.04
C ARG A 54 2.83 -8.79 7.28
N ASN A 55 1.80 -9.05 8.08
CA ASN A 55 1.53 -8.37 9.35
C ASN A 55 1.27 -6.86 9.23
N ALA A 56 0.80 -6.40 8.07
CA ALA A 56 0.29 -5.04 7.89
C ALA A 56 -1.20 -4.96 8.28
N LEU A 57 -1.54 -3.99 9.11
CA LEU A 57 -2.91 -3.65 9.48
C LEU A 57 -3.56 -2.82 8.38
N TRP A 58 -2.95 -1.71 8.02
CA TRP A 58 -3.41 -0.77 7.01
C TRP A 58 -2.22 -0.02 6.40
N PHE A 59 -2.51 0.73 5.34
CA PHE A 59 -1.56 1.47 4.53
C PHE A 59 -1.97 2.93 4.47
N LYS A 60 -1.01 3.84 4.34
CA LYS A 60 -1.28 5.26 4.07
C LYS A 60 -0.39 5.78 2.95
N THR A 61 -1.01 6.42 1.98
CA THR A 61 -0.37 7.07 0.83
C THR A 61 -1.14 8.34 0.50
N ASN A 62 -0.43 9.43 0.17
CA ASN A 62 -1.01 10.74 -0.17
C ASN A 62 -2.08 11.18 0.84
N ASP A 63 -1.74 11.07 2.12
CA ASP A 63 -2.59 11.32 3.28
C ASP A 63 -3.90 10.52 3.42
N LYS A 64 -4.12 9.55 2.54
CA LYS A 64 -5.28 8.65 2.61
C LYS A 64 -4.89 7.31 3.22
N THR A 65 -5.67 6.87 4.19
CA THR A 65 -5.55 5.55 4.80
C THR A 65 -6.40 4.53 4.04
N THR A 66 -5.83 3.37 3.75
CA THR A 66 -6.51 2.28 3.02
C THR A 66 -6.08 0.92 3.54
N MET A 67 -6.93 -0.09 3.39
CA MET A 67 -6.59 -1.50 3.61
C MET A 67 -6.31 -2.24 2.29
N ASN A 68 -6.45 -1.54 1.17
CA ASN A 68 -6.25 -2.10 -0.15
C ASN A 68 -4.76 -2.37 -0.38
N ASN A 69 -4.50 -3.49 -1.06
CA ASN A 69 -3.17 -3.94 -1.44
C ASN A 69 -2.75 -3.38 -2.82
N ARG A 70 -3.47 -2.36 -3.29
CA ARG A 70 -3.32 -1.74 -4.60
C ARG A 70 -3.49 -0.25 -4.45
N ILE A 71 -2.62 0.50 -5.11
CA ILE A 71 -2.73 1.95 -5.24
C ILE A 71 -2.62 2.26 -6.72
N THR A 72 -3.59 3.03 -7.20
CA THR A 72 -3.59 3.60 -8.53
C THR A 72 -3.12 5.05 -8.43
N LEU A 73 -2.13 5.40 -9.24
CA LEU A 73 -1.56 6.75 -9.28
C LEU A 73 -1.56 7.25 -10.72
N PRO A 74 -1.66 8.58 -10.93
CA PRO A 74 -1.45 9.14 -12.25
C PRO A 74 -0.04 8.81 -12.73
N LYS A 75 0.09 8.54 -14.03
CA LYS A 75 1.35 8.22 -14.69
C LYS A 75 2.32 9.38 -14.47
N PRO A 76 3.52 9.12 -13.92
CA PRO A 76 4.55 10.14 -13.84
C PRO A 76 4.93 10.64 -15.24
N LYS A 77 4.79 11.95 -15.48
CA LYS A 77 5.45 12.61 -16.63
C LYS A 77 6.98 12.70 -16.41
N GLU A 78 7.39 12.82 -15.15
CA GLU A 78 8.76 12.81 -14.65
C GLU A 78 8.86 11.89 -13.43
N SER A 79 10.08 11.53 -13.00
CA SER A 79 10.26 10.59 -11.90
C SER A 79 9.59 11.09 -10.61
N ASN A 80 8.50 10.44 -10.20
CA ASN A 80 7.75 10.80 -9.00
C ASN A 80 8.09 9.86 -7.85
N GLU A 81 8.30 10.43 -6.66
CA GLU A 81 8.43 9.67 -5.43
C GLU A 81 7.07 9.44 -4.78
N VAL A 82 6.80 8.19 -4.42
CA VAL A 82 5.60 7.76 -3.72
C VAL A 82 5.98 7.26 -2.35
N LYS A 83 5.36 7.84 -1.33
CA LYS A 83 5.49 7.39 0.05
C LYS A 83 4.36 6.42 0.40
N LEU A 84 4.74 5.21 0.82
CA LEU A 84 3.83 4.22 1.38
C LEU A 84 4.19 3.98 2.85
N ILE A 85 3.27 4.38 3.72
CA ILE A 85 3.34 4.07 5.14
C ILE A 85 2.62 2.74 5.37
N VAL A 86 3.33 1.77 5.93
CA VAL A 86 2.77 0.47 6.31
C VAL A 86 2.65 0.44 7.83
N GLN A 87 1.42 0.42 8.32
CA GLN A 87 1.16 0.30 9.75
C GLN A 87 1.07 -1.17 10.15
N GLY A 88 1.92 -1.61 11.07
CA GLY A 88 1.79 -2.88 11.78
C GLY A 88 1.23 -2.67 13.19
N LEU A 89 1.25 -3.74 13.98
CA LEU A 89 0.69 -3.72 15.34
C LEU A 89 1.47 -2.82 16.31
N PHE A 90 2.80 -2.88 16.27
CA PHE A 90 3.69 -2.14 17.19
C PHE A 90 4.70 -1.25 16.49
N ARG A 91 4.78 -1.33 15.17
CA ARG A 91 5.77 -0.61 14.37
C ARG A 91 5.09 -0.05 13.13
N LYS A 92 5.65 1.05 12.64
CA LYS A 92 5.33 1.66 11.36
C LYS A 92 6.59 1.57 10.51
N ASN A 93 6.44 1.07 9.29
CA ASN A 93 7.52 1.09 8.31
C ASN A 93 7.16 2.07 7.19
N GLU A 94 8.13 2.85 6.75
CA GLU A 94 7.97 3.73 5.59
C GLU A 94 8.74 3.12 4.41
N TYR A 95 8.08 3.07 3.25
CA TYR A 95 8.70 2.67 2.00
C TYR A 95 8.55 3.83 1.03
N ARG A 96 9.64 4.20 0.37
CA ARG A 96 9.64 5.20 -0.68
C ARG A 96 9.88 4.50 -2.01
N PHE A 97 9.08 4.83 -3.00
CA PHE A 97 9.21 4.27 -4.34
C PHE A 97 9.46 5.41 -5.31
N LYS A 98 10.46 5.29 -6.16
CA LYS A 98 10.63 6.16 -7.31
C LYS A 98 9.97 5.49 -8.51
N LEU A 99 8.92 6.11 -9.02
CA LEU A 99 8.24 5.65 -10.23
C LEU A 99 9.03 6.14 -11.45
N MET A 100 9.56 5.19 -12.22
CA MET A 100 10.12 5.45 -13.54
C MET A 100 9.06 5.10 -14.60
N HIS A 101 9.38 5.34 -15.87
CA HIS A 101 8.46 4.99 -16.97
C HIS A 101 8.13 3.48 -16.91
N ASP A 102 9.15 2.63 -16.91
CA ASP A 102 8.98 1.18 -17.12
C ASP A 102 9.06 0.35 -15.83
N HIS A 103 9.55 0.92 -14.73
CA HIS A 103 9.81 0.18 -13.49
C HIS A 103 9.66 1.05 -12.24
N ILE A 104 9.67 0.41 -11.08
CA ILE A 104 9.72 1.08 -9.78
C ILE A 104 11.04 0.78 -9.08
N LEU A 105 11.62 1.80 -8.44
CA LEU A 105 12.80 1.64 -7.58
C LEU A 105 12.39 1.82 -6.13
N LEU A 106 12.72 0.84 -5.28
CA LEU A 106 12.58 0.98 -3.84
C LEU A 106 13.74 1.80 -3.30
N LEU A 107 13.44 3.00 -2.79
CA LEU A 107 14.37 3.84 -2.06
C LEU A 107 14.28 3.45 -0.58
N LYS A 108 15.36 2.85 -0.05
CA LYS A 108 15.43 2.35 1.32
C LYS A 108 15.67 3.47 2.32
#